data_AF-A0A7R9BPP1-F1
#
_entry.id   AF-A0A7R9BPP1-F1
#
_cell.length_a   1.000
_cell.length_b   1.000
_cell.length_c   1.000
_cell.angle_alpha   90.00
_cell.angle_beta   90.00
_cell.angle_gamma   90.00
#
_symmetry.space_group_name_H-M   'P 1'
#
loop_
_entity.id
_entity.type
_entity.pdbx_description
1 polymer ?
#
loop_
_entity_poly.entity_id
_entity_poly.type
_entity_poly.pdbx_seq_one_letter_code
_entity_poly.pdbx_strand_id
1 'polypeptide(L)'
;MECGVVSRVRPYKCGLCEKSFTQRCSLESHCLKVHGVQHKYSYKERRMKVYVCEECGHTTTQPELHYVHLKENHPYSPALLKFYDKRHFKFNNQSFANILLQVR
;
A
#
# COMPACT_ATOMS: atom_id res chain seq x y z
N MET A 1 5.66 -20.12 -6.88
CA MET A 1 5.68 -18.67 -6.55
C MET A 1 6.66 -18.49 -5.41
N GLU A 2 7.93 -18.23 -5.72
CA GLU A 2 8.96 -17.98 -4.71
C GLU A 2 9.00 -16.49 -4.40
N CYS A 3 8.45 -16.07 -3.26
CA CYS A 3 8.61 -14.69 -2.79
C CYS A 3 9.99 -14.55 -2.13
N GLY A 4 10.94 -13.97 -2.86
CA GLY A 4 12.23 -13.56 -2.30
C GLY A 4 12.12 -12.31 -1.44
N VAL A 5 12.92 -12.22 -0.38
CA VAL A 5 13.01 -11.05 0.51
C VAL A 5 13.36 -9.80 -0.31
N VAL A 6 12.46 -8.81 -0.37
CA VAL A 6 12.68 -7.57 -1.15
C VAL A 6 13.41 -6.52 -0.32
N SER A 7 14.68 -6.26 -0.66
CA SER A 7 15.40 -5.11 -0.11
C SER A 7 14.97 -3.81 -0.82
N ARG A 8 14.18 -2.99 -0.10
CA ARG A 8 13.65 -1.66 -0.51
C ARG A 8 12.58 -1.69 -1.61
N VAL A 9 11.33 -1.73 -1.16
CA VAL A 9 10.12 -1.54 -1.95
C VAL A 9 10.02 -0.12 -2.54
N ARG A 10 9.59 -0.01 -3.80
CA ARG A 10 9.39 1.26 -4.51
C ARG A 10 7.93 1.42 -4.94
N PRO A 11 7.00 1.67 -4.00
CA PRO A 11 5.56 1.64 -4.28
C PRO A 11 5.08 2.81 -5.15
N TYR A 12 5.89 3.85 -5.32
CA TYR A 12 5.49 5.06 -6.04
C TYR A 12 6.06 5.03 -7.46
N LYS A 13 5.30 4.44 -8.40
CA LYS A 13 5.66 4.38 -9.83
C LYS A 13 5.16 5.63 -10.56
N CYS A 14 5.98 6.17 -11.47
CA CYS A 14 5.55 7.23 -12.38
C CYS A 14 4.58 6.69 -13.43
N GLY A 15 3.50 7.42 -13.72
CA GLY A 15 2.57 7.07 -14.79
C GLY A 15 3.06 7.43 -16.19
N LEU A 16 4.13 8.22 -16.30
CA LEU A 16 4.65 8.78 -17.56
C LEU A 16 6.00 8.16 -17.97
N CYS A 17 6.65 7.42 -17.07
CA CYS A 17 7.88 6.68 -17.36
C CYS A 17 8.02 5.47 -16.44
N GLU A 18 9.06 4.67 -16.63
CA GLU A 18 9.28 3.43 -15.84
C GLU A 18 9.91 3.67 -14.46
N LYS A 19 10.24 4.91 -14.11
CA LYS A 19 10.87 5.20 -12.81
C LYS A 19 9.92 4.94 -11.65
N SER A 20 10.47 4.33 -10.60
CA SER A 20 9.78 4.02 -9.35
C SER A 20 10.58 4.53 -8.17
N PHE A 21 9.87 5.00 -7.14
CA PHE A 21 10.43 5.70 -5.99
C PHE A 21 9.99 5.05 -4.68
N THR A 22 10.85 5.13 -3.66
CA THR A 22 10.54 4.67 -2.30
C THR A 22 9.65 5.67 -1.54
N GLN A 23 9.62 6.93 -1.98
CA GLN A 23 8.86 8.01 -1.35
C GLN A 23 8.01 8.78 -2.36
N ARG A 24 6.84 9.24 -1.92
CA ARG A 24 5.91 10.01 -2.75
C ARG A 24 6.44 11.38 -3.13
N CYS A 25 7.04 12.12 -2.20
CA CYS A 25 7.60 13.44 -2.48
C CYS A 25 8.67 13.39 -3.58
N SER A 26 9.45 12.30 -3.63
CA SER A 26 10.42 12.04 -4.70
C SER A 26 9.73 11.82 -6.05
N LEU A 27 8.62 11.06 -6.09
CA LEU A 27 7.82 10.90 -7.30
C LEU A 27 7.22 12.25 -7.75
N GLU A 28 6.61 13.01 -6.85
CA GLU A 28 6.00 14.32 -7.15
C GLU A 28 7.03 15.30 -7.72
N SER A 29 8.21 15.38 -7.09
CA SER A 29 9.35 16.18 -7.56
C SER A 29 9.84 15.72 -8.93
N HIS A 30 9.90 14.41 -9.16
CA HIS A 30 10.27 13.84 -10.44
C HIS A 30 9.25 14.20 -11.54
N CYS A 31 7.95 14.04 -11.29
CA CYS A 31 6.91 14.41 -12.25
C CYS A 31 7.01 15.90 -12.64
N LEU A 32 7.26 16.77 -11.66
CA LEU A 32 7.43 18.19 -11.90
C LEU A 32 8.68 18.48 -12.74
N LYS A 33 9.85 17.96 -12.34
CA LYS A 33 11.14 18.28 -12.96
C LYS A 33 11.35 17.65 -14.33
N VAL A 34 10.86 16.43 -14.53
CA VAL A 34 11.14 15.63 -15.74
C VAL A 34 9.98 15.70 -16.74
N HIS A 35 8.75 15.75 -16.25
CA HIS A 35 7.55 15.73 -17.11
C HIS A 35 6.78 17.06 -17.11
N GLY A 36 7.20 18.06 -16.31
CA GLY A 36 6.45 19.31 -16.16
C GLY A 36 5.09 19.14 -15.49
N VAL A 37 4.79 17.96 -14.93
CA VAL A 37 3.49 17.66 -14.34
C VAL A 37 3.49 18.02 -12.87
N GLN A 38 2.76 19.07 -12.54
CA GLN A 38 2.53 19.48 -11.17
C GLN A 38 1.29 18.78 -10.61
N HIS A 39 1.49 17.96 -9.57
CA HIS A 39 0.38 17.45 -8.79
C HIS A 39 -0.20 18.58 -7.93
N LYS A 40 -1.42 19.02 -8.24
CA LYS A 40 -2.13 20.05 -7.47
C LYS A 40 -2.95 19.36 -6.38
N TYR A 41 -2.45 19.39 -5.15
CA TYR A 41 -3.21 18.96 -3.98
C TYR A 41 -3.72 20.17 -3.21
N SER A 42 -4.93 20.06 -2.66
CA SER A 42 -5.47 21.10 -1.79
C SER A 42 -4.76 21.09 -0.42
N TYR A 43 -4.82 22.22 0.30
CA TYR A 43 -4.27 22.31 1.66
C TYR A 43 -4.94 21.27 2.57
N LYS A 44 -4.14 20.46 3.28
CA LYS A 44 -4.57 19.31 4.11
C LYS A 44 -5.31 18.18 3.36
N GLU A 45 -5.25 18.14 2.03
CA GLU A 45 -5.85 17.05 1.26
C GLU A 45 -5.17 15.70 1.58
N ARG A 46 -5.99 14.70 1.89
CA ARG A 46 -5.49 13.35 2.16
C ARG A 46 -5.12 12.67 0.85
N ARG A 47 -3.82 12.43 0.68
CA ARG A 47 -3.29 11.65 -0.44
C ARG A 47 -3.68 10.17 -0.30
N MET A 48 -3.85 9.49 -1.43
CA MET A 48 -4.16 8.06 -1.48
C MET A 48 -3.18 7.27 -0.60
N LYS A 49 -3.66 6.35 0.25
CA LYS A 49 -2.79 5.49 1.05
C LYS A 49 -2.45 4.25 0.21
N VAL A 50 -1.17 3.92 0.10
CA VAL A 50 -0.71 2.65 -0.46
C VAL A 50 -0.32 1.72 0.67
N TYR A 51 -0.68 0.45 0.53
CA TYR A 51 -0.34 -0.63 1.44
C TYR A 51 0.74 -1.48 0.80
N VAL A 52 1.81 -1.74 1.54
CA VAL A 52 3.00 -2.45 1.04
C VAL A 52 3.23 -3.67 1.92
N CYS A 53 3.38 -4.83 1.30
CA CYS A 53 3.79 -6.04 1.98
C CYS A 53 5.29 -5.98 2.25
N GLU A 54 5.69 -6.05 3.50
CA GLU A 54 7.10 -5.99 3.90
C GLU A 54 7.85 -7.30 3.58
N GLU A 55 7.13 -8.41 3.37
CA GLU A 55 7.74 -9.71 3.05
C GLU A 55 8.09 -9.86 1.57
N CYS A 56 7.19 -9.43 0.67
CA CYS A 56 7.34 -9.62 -0.78
C CYS A 56 7.30 -8.32 -1.61
N GLY A 57 7.04 -7.17 -0.99
CA GLY A 57 6.94 -5.89 -1.66
C GLY A 57 5.68 -5.66 -2.49
N HIS A 58 4.70 -6.55 -2.44
CA HIS A 58 3.41 -6.36 -3.13
C HIS A 58 2.72 -5.07 -2.65
N THR A 59 2.14 -4.31 -3.57
CA THR A 59 1.53 -3.00 -3.28
C THR A 59 0.08 -2.97 -3.70
N THR A 60 -0.79 -2.41 -2.84
CA THR A 60 -2.22 -2.24 -3.11
C THR A 60 -2.71 -0.89 -2.59
N THR A 61 -3.85 -0.41 -3.09
CA THR A 61 -4.49 0.84 -2.64
C THR A 61 -5.63 0.59 -1.65
N GLN A 62 -6.06 -0.67 -1.50
CA GLN A 62 -7.17 -1.09 -0.66
C GLN A 62 -6.66 -2.00 0.47
N PRO A 63 -7.02 -1.73 1.74
CA PRO A 63 -6.60 -2.57 2.85
C PRO A 63 -7.15 -4.00 2.77
N GLU A 64 -8.32 -4.21 2.15
CA GLU A 64 -8.94 -5.52 1.96
C GLU A 64 -8.08 -6.41 1.06
N LEU A 65 -7.61 -5.87 -0.07
CA LEU A 65 -6.72 -6.58 -0.99
C LEU A 65 -5.37 -6.89 -0.33
N HIS A 66 -4.85 -5.98 0.49
CA HIS A 66 -3.63 -6.25 1.25
C HIS A 66 -3.82 -7.40 2.24
N TYR A 67 -4.95 -7.44 2.95
CA TYR A 67 -5.27 -8.53 3.88
C TYR A 67 -5.39 -9.88 3.16
N VAL A 68 -6.15 -9.95 2.06
CA VAL A 68 -6.26 -11.19 1.25
C VAL A 68 -4.90 -11.63 0.75
N HIS A 69 -4.09 -10.70 0.26
CA HIS A 69 -2.72 -11.00 -0.15
C HIS A 69 -1.92 -11.65 0.98
N LEU A 70 -1.93 -11.07 2.19
CA LEU A 70 -1.25 -11.64 3.36
C LEU A 70 -1.81 -13.01 3.71
N LYS A 71 -3.13 -13.20 3.70
CA LYS A 71 -3.76 -14.48 4.05
C LYS A 71 -3.36 -15.62 3.10
N GLU A 72 -3.39 -15.36 1.79
CA GLU A 72 -3.14 -16.37 0.77
C GLU A 72 -1.65 -16.62 0.51
N ASN A 73 -0.80 -15.58 0.64
CA ASN A 73 0.62 -15.66 0.28
C ASN A 73 1.56 -15.67 1.49
N HIS A 74 1.12 -15.18 2.63
CA HIS A 74 1.89 -15.08 3.88
C HIS A 74 1.05 -15.49 5.11
N PRO A 75 0.47 -16.71 5.14
CA PRO A 75 -0.51 -17.13 6.16
C PRO A 75 0.03 -17.12 7.59
N TYR A 76 1.36 -17.15 7.76
CA TYR A 76 2.04 -17.11 9.05
C TYR A 76 2.58 -15.71 9.41
N SER A 77 2.28 -14.70 8.59
CA SER A 77 2.77 -13.34 8.82
C SER A 77 2.22 -12.76 10.12
N PRO A 78 3.06 -12.20 11.01
CA PRO A 78 2.59 -11.53 12.21
C PRO A 78 1.75 -10.28 11.89
N ALA A 79 1.77 -9.78 10.64
CA ALA A 79 0.88 -8.74 10.18
C ALA A 79 -0.60 -9.16 10.21
N LEU A 80 -0.91 -10.44 10.00
CA LEU A 80 -2.26 -11.00 10.09
C LEU A 80 -2.81 -10.97 11.53
N LEU A 81 -1.94 -10.96 12.55
CA LEU A 81 -2.34 -10.87 13.96
C LEU A 81 -2.66 -9.43 14.39
N LYS A 82 -2.20 -8.43 13.62
CA LYS A 82 -2.34 -7.00 13.93
C LYS A 82 -3.48 -6.31 13.18
N PHE A 83 -4.40 -7.08 12.60
CA PHE A 83 -5.48 -6.57 11.74
C PHE A 83 -6.52 -5.70 12.47
N TYR A 84 -6.67 -5.85 13.78
CA TYR A 84 -7.55 -5.00 14.60
C TYR A 84 -6.93 -3.64 14.98
N ASP A 85 -5.64 -3.41 14.69
CA ASP A 85 -5.01 -2.13 14.99
C ASP A 85 -5.42 -1.08 13.94
N LYS A 86 -6.38 -0.23 14.33
CA LYS A 86 -6.89 0.90 13.54
C LYS A 86 -5.80 1.89 13.11
N ARG A 87 -4.59 1.82 13.71
CA ARG A 87 -3.42 2.62 13.29
C ARG A 87 -2.79 2.11 12.00
N HIS A 88 -2.83 0.80 11.74
CA HIS A 88 -2.23 0.21 10.54
C HIS A 88 -3.23 0.01 9.41
N PHE A 89 -4.46 -0.42 9.73
CA PHE A 89 -5.51 -0.65 8.75
C PHE A 89 -6.74 0.22 9.07
N LYS A 90 -6.99 1.24 8.26
CA LYS A 90 -8.22 2.02 8.33
C LYS A 90 -9.18 1.49 7.26
N PHE A 91 -9.90 0.43 7.60
CA PHE A 91 -10.98 -0.08 6.77
C PHE A 91 -12.12 0.94 6.80
N ASN A 92 -12.45 1.51 5.65
CA ASN A 92 -13.59 2.43 5.53
C ASN A 92 -14.89 1.65 5.25
N ASN A 93 -14.80 0.36 4.91
CA ASN A 93 -15.91 -0.50 4.60
C ASN A 93 -16.32 -1.36 5.82
N GLN A 94 -17.50 -1.06 6.37
CA GLN A 94 -18.06 -1.72 7.56
C GLN A 94 -18.40 -3.19 7.30
N SER A 95 -18.67 -3.58 6.06
CA SER A 95 -18.99 -4.96 5.67
C SER A 95 -17.78 -5.89 5.77
N PHE A 96 -16.58 -5.40 5.44
CA PHE A 96 -15.36 -6.21 5.53
C PHE A 96 -14.93 -6.44 6.98
N ALA A 97 -15.09 -5.45 7.85
CA ALA A 97 -14.86 -5.60 9.28
C ALA A 97 -15.76 -6.69 9.90
N ASN A 98 -17.00 -6.83 9.43
CA ASN A 98 -17.92 -7.88 9.87
C ASN A 98 -17.54 -9.28 9.35
N ILE A 99 -17.01 -9.39 8.13
CA ILE A 99 -16.53 -10.68 7.58
C ILE A 99 -15.32 -11.20 8.39
N LEU A 100 -14.44 -10.31 8.85
CA LEU A 100 -13.27 -10.68 9.66
C LEU A 100 -13.63 -11.10 11.10
N LEU A 101 -14.77 -10.63 11.63
CA LEU A 101 -15.25 -10.96 12.98
C LEU A 101 -16.06 -12.28 13.03
N GLN A 102 -16.38 -12.91 11.89
CA GLN A 102 -17.19 -14.14 11.82
C GLN A 102 -16.38 -15.43 11.67
N VAL A 103 -15.04 -15.35 11.57
CA VAL A 103 -14.18 -16.54 11.57
C VAL A 103 -13.83 -16.89 13.03
N ARG A 104 -14.77 -17.56 13.71
CA ARG A 104 -14.55 -18.24 15.00
C ARG A 104 -14.50 -19.75 14.77
#